data_AF-A0A3Q9W226-F1
#
_entry.id   AF-A0A3Q9W226-F1
#
_cell.length_a   1.000
_cell.length_b   1.000
_cell.length_c   1.000
_cell.angle_alpha   90.00
_cell.angle_beta   90.00
_cell.angle_gamma   90.00
#
_symmetry.space_group_name_H-M   'P 1'
#
loop_
_entity.id
_entity.type
_entity.pdbx_description
1 polymer ?
#
loop_
_entity_poly.entity_id
_entity_poly.type
_entity_poly.pdbx_seq_one_letter_code
_entity_poly.pdbx_strand_id
1 'polypeptide(L)' 'MQFESLSDFFHMGGYAFYVWLSFGSCAFILLGLVWASLNDAKRIKREVDAQMKREARIKQAQEEAKA' A
#
# COMPACT_ATOMS: atom_id res chain seq x y z
N MET A 1 -34.92 21.33 -7.67
CA MET A 1 -33.58 20.94 -7.22
C MET A 1 -32.87 20.35 -8.43
N GLN A 2 -31.63 20.73 -8.75
CA GLN A 2 -31.08 20.49 -10.11
C GLN A 2 -30.63 19.04 -10.35
N PHE A 3 -30.61 18.21 -9.30
CA PHE A 3 -30.40 16.77 -9.37
C PHE A 3 -31.39 16.12 -8.41
N GLU A 4 -32.45 15.51 -8.94
CA GLU A 4 -33.50 14.85 -8.13
C GLU A 4 -33.10 13.40 -7.77
N SER A 5 -32.06 12.85 -8.41
CA SER A 5 -31.63 11.47 -8.18
C SER A 5 -30.15 11.23 -8.50
N LEU A 6 -29.54 10.26 -7.81
CA LEU A 6 -28.21 9.73 -8.18
C LEU A 6 -28.20 9.22 -9.63
N SER A 7 -29.34 8.74 -10.14
CA SER A 7 -29.52 8.30 -11.52
C SER A 7 -29.27 9.42 -12.52
N ASP A 8 -29.81 10.63 -12.29
CA ASP A 8 -29.55 11.79 -13.15
C ASP A 8 -28.07 12.20 -13.13
N PHE A 9 -27.38 11.97 -12.01
CA PHE A 9 -25.95 12.24 -11.89
C PHE A 9 -25.11 11.34 -12.79
N PHE A 10 -25.48 10.07 -12.95
CA PHE A 10 -24.84 9.15 -13.90
C PHE A 10 -25.33 9.35 -15.35
N HIS A 11 -26.56 9.82 -15.53
CA HIS A 11 -27.20 10.05 -16.83
C HIS A 11 -27.09 11.48 -17.38
N MET A 12 -26.16 12.32 -16.88
CA MET A 12 -25.86 13.65 -17.46
C MET A 12 -25.11 13.54 -18.81
N GLY A 13 -25.69 12.88 -19.82
CA GLY A 13 -25.22 12.94 -21.20
C GLY A 13 -23.72 12.68 -21.42
N GLY A 14 -23.08 11.84 -20.59
CA GLY A 14 -21.65 11.51 -20.68
C GLY A 14 -20.71 12.28 -19.74
N TYR A 15 -21.14 13.35 -19.08
CA TYR A 15 -20.28 14.11 -18.15
C TYR A 15 -19.87 13.34 -16.90
N ALA A 16 -20.77 12.49 -16.39
CA ALA A 16 -20.54 11.65 -15.23
C ALA A 16 -19.30 10.76 -15.39
N PHE A 17 -19.05 10.28 -16.61
CA PHE A 17 -17.91 9.43 -16.94
C PHE A 17 -16.57 10.17 -16.76
N TYR A 18 -16.48 11.42 -17.20
CA TYR A 18 -15.28 12.25 -17.03
C TYR A 18 -15.01 12.56 -15.55
N VAL A 19 -16.06 12.85 -14.78
CA VAL A 19 -15.94 13.09 -13.33
C VAL A 19 -15.46 11.82 -12.63
N TRP A 20 -16.09 10.67 -12.89
CA TRP A 20 -15.70 9.41 -12.29
C TRP A 20 -14.31 8.93 -12.69
N LEU A 21 -13.87 9.19 -13.92
CA LEU A 21 -12.48 8.91 -14.32
C LEU A 21 -11.49 9.80 -13.56
N SER A 22 -11.79 11.08 -13.40
CA SER A 22 -10.92 11.99 -12.65
C SER A 22 -10.83 11.58 -11.17
N PHE A 23 -11.97 11.41 -10.50
CA PHE A 23 -12.01 10.96 -9.11
C PHE A 23 -11.47 9.54 -8.93
N GLY A 24 -11.81 8.63 -9.84
CA GLY A 24 -11.33 7.25 -9.86
C GLY A 24 -9.82 7.15 -10.08
N SER A 25 -9.24 7.97 -10.95
CA SER A 25 -7.79 8.03 -11.16
C SER A 25 -7.06 8.55 -9.92
N CYS A 26 -7.61 9.59 -9.27
CA CYS A 26 -7.07 10.08 -8.00
C CYS A 26 -7.14 9.00 -6.91
N ALA A 27 -8.31 8.36 -6.75
CA ALA A 27 -8.48 7.26 -5.80
C ALA A 27 -7.54 6.09 -6.09
N PHE A 28 -7.33 5.77 -7.38
CA PHE A 28 -6.41 4.71 -7.80
C PHE A 28 -4.95 5.03 -7.42
N ILE A 29 -4.50 6.27 -7.63
CA ILE A 29 -3.15 6.70 -7.23
C ILE A 29 -3.00 6.63 -5.71
N LEU A 30 -3.99 7.10 -4.96
CA LEU A 30 -3.97 7.04 -3.49
C LEU A 30 -3.95 5.59 -2.98
N LEU A 31 -4.77 4.71 -3.55
CA LEU A 31 -4.74 3.28 -3.23
C LEU A 31 -3.37 2.66 -3.55
N GLY A 32 -2.79 2.99 -4.69
CA GLY A 32 -1.44 2.56 -5.06
C GLY A 32 -0.39 3.01 -4.05
N LEU A 33 -0.48 4.26 -3.58
CA LEU A 33 0.44 4.82 -2.58
C LEU A 33 0.29 4.11 -1.22
N VAL A 34 -0.94 3.89 -0.76
CA VAL A 34 -1.21 3.14 0.49
C VAL A 34 -0.66 1.73 0.37
N TRP A 35 -0.87 1.07 -0.78
CA TRP A 35 -0.40 -0.29 -0.97
C TRP A 35 1.12 -0.36 -0.99
N ALA A 36 1.79 0.58 -1.66
CA ALA A 36 3.23 0.73 -1.66
C ALA A 36 3.78 0.94 -0.23
N SER A 37 3.18 1.87 0.52
CA SER A 37 3.56 2.16 1.91
C SER A 37 3.46 0.92 2.82
N LEU A 38 2.38 0.15 2.71
CA LEU A 38 2.21 -1.10 3.44
C LEU A 38 3.26 -2.16 3.04
N ASN A 39 3.64 -2.18 1.76
CA ASN A 39 4.65 -3.12 1.26
C ASN A 39 6.07 -2.72 1.69
N ASP A 40 6.37 -1.43 1.75
CA ASP A 40 7.64 -0.91 2.24
C ASP A 40 7.83 -1.20 3.73
N ALA A 41 6.78 -1.02 4.54
CA ALA A 41 6.80 -1.41 5.95
C ALA A 41 7.12 -2.91 6.13
N LYS A 42 6.56 -3.77 5.26
CA LYS A 42 6.87 -5.21 5.26
C LYS A 42 8.30 -5.50 4.79
N ARG A 43 8.82 -4.76 3.81
CA ARG A 43 10.20 -4.91 3.33
C ARG A 43 11.20 -4.59 4.44
N ILE A 44 11.03 -3.45 5.11
CA ILE A 44 11.93 -3.04 6.19
C ILE A 44 11.94 -4.07 7.31
N LYS A 45 10.75 -4.56 7.72
CA LYS A 45 10.66 -5.60 8.76
C LYS A 45 11.40 -6.89 8.35
N ARG A 46 11.28 -7.31 7.09
CA ARG A 46 11.98 -8.50 6.58
C ARG A 46 13.50 -8.33 6.56
N GLU A 47 14.00 -7.15 6.20
CA GLU A 47 15.43 -6.86 6.24
C GLU A 47 15.98 -6.90 7.67
N VAL A 48 15.27 -6.31 8.62
CA VAL A 48 15.65 -6.35 10.04
C VAL A 48 15.66 -7.79 10.56
N ASP A 49 14.62 -8.58 10.28
CA ASP A 49 14.57 -9.99 10.69
C ASP A 49 15.72 -10.81 10.09
N ALA A 50 16.12 -10.52 8.84
CA ALA A 50 17.23 -11.19 8.18
C ALA A 50 18.59 -10.83 8.82
N GLN A 51 18.78 -9.59 9.23
CA GLN A 51 19.98 -9.15 9.96
C GLN A 51 20.04 -9.78 11.36
N MET A 52 18.95 -9.75 12.11
CA MET A 52 18.85 -10.36 13.44
C MET A 52 19.20 -11.86 13.41
N LYS A 53 18.71 -12.60 12.41
CA LYS A 53 19.04 -14.03 12.23
C LYS A 53 20.53 -14.25 11.93
N ARG A 54 21.19 -13.32 11.22
CA ARG A 54 22.63 -13.42 10.96
C ARG A 54 23.43 -13.21 12.23
N GLU A 55 23.10 -12.19 13.00
CA GLU A 55 23.77 -11.90 14.27
C GLU A 55 23.57 -13.01 15.29
N ALA A 56 22.37 -13.59 15.39
CA ALA A 56 22.08 -14.71 16.28
C ALA A 56 22.99 -15.93 15.98
N ARG A 57 23.20 -16.26 14.69
CA ARG A 57 24.09 -17.36 14.30
C ARG A 57 25.55 -17.09 14.63
N ILE A 58 26.02 -15.85 14.45
CA ILE A 58 27.40 -15.48 14.78
C ILE A 58 27.62 -15.57 16.29
N LYS A 59 26.65 -15.10 17.10
CA LYS A 59 26.72 -15.22 18.57
C LYS A 59 26.76 -16.67 19.03
N GLN A 60 25.94 -17.54 18.47
CA GLN A 60 25.94 -18.97 18.79
C GLN A 60 27.29 -19.63 18.47
N ALA A 61 27.87 -19.35 17.29
CA ALA A 61 29.20 -19.86 16.94
C ALA A 61 30.32 -19.32 17.86
N GLN A 62 30.20 -18.08 18.35
CA GLN A 62 31.14 -17.52 19.32
C GLN A 62 31.00 -18.12 20.72
N GLU A 63 29.79 -18.44 21.16
CA GLU A 63 29.55 -19.14 22.43
C GLU A 63 30.08 -20.58 22.37
N GLU A 64 29.82 -21.32 21.28
CA GLU A 64 30.37 -22.66 21.06
C GLU A 64 31.90 -22.67 20.97
N ALA A 65 32.52 -21.65 20.37
CA ALA A 65 33.98 -21.55 20.30
C ALA A 65 34.65 -21.13 21.62
N LYS A 66 33.86 -20.66 22.59
CA LYS A 66 34.34 -20.20 23.91
C LYS A 66 34.09 -21.22 25.03
N ALA A 67 33.29 -22.25 24.77
CA ALA A 67 33.09 -23.42 25.63
C ALA A 67 34.15 -24.49 25.36
#